data_AF-A0AB36XLX3-F1
#
_entry.id   AF-A0AB36XLX3-F1
#
_cell.length_a   1.000
_cell.length_b   1.000
_cell.length_c   1.000
_cell.angle_alpha   90.00
_cell.angle_beta   90.00
_cell.angle_gamma   90.00
#
_symmetry.space_group_name_H-M   'P 1'
#
loop_
_entity.id
_entity.type
_entity.pdbx_description
1 polymer ?
#
loop_
_entity_poly.entity_id
_entity_poly.type
_entity_poly.pdbx_seq_one_letter_code
_entity_poly.pdbx_strand_id
1 'polypeptide(L)'
;MNFTEHRDVQSLPFNIYCNRPLGITINSKYGGLKYQYQGVDIIESYNLSLQIDEIRLYESRHSSQLVSPVMIDSSGVIPFSQHGSLRVALENSLRFAGYYQDVIEIEVYPSIHSVTK
;
A
#
# COMPACT_ATOMS: atom_id res chain seq x y z
N MET A 1 5.26 -3.85 -9.30
CA MET A 1 6.45 -2.99 -9.10
C MET A 1 7.67 -3.89 -9.10
N ASN A 2 8.80 -3.48 -9.69
CA ASN A 2 10.01 -4.30 -9.73
C ASN A 2 11.13 -3.59 -8.96
N PHE A 3 11.73 -4.27 -7.98
CA PHE A 3 12.92 -3.80 -7.26
C PHE A 3 14.17 -4.25 -7.98
N THR A 4 15.19 -3.39 -8.00
CA THR A 4 16.55 -3.73 -8.49
C THR A 4 17.55 -3.34 -7.41
N GLU A 5 18.79 -3.85 -7.47
CA GLU A 5 19.86 -3.59 -6.48
C GLU A 5 20.12 -2.09 -6.16
N HIS A 6 19.65 -1.17 -7.00
CA HIS A 6 19.83 0.28 -6.82
C HIS A 6 18.52 1.03 -6.60
N ARG A 7 17.40 0.32 -6.44
CA ARG A 7 16.08 0.91 -6.25
C ARG A 7 15.30 0.18 -5.17
N ASP A 8 15.60 0.55 -3.94
CA ASP A 8 14.89 0.07 -2.74
C ASP A 8 13.52 0.72 -2.57
N VAL A 9 13.19 1.70 -3.41
CA VAL A 9 11.92 2.42 -3.38
C VAL A 9 11.25 2.36 -4.75
N GLN A 10 9.98 1.99 -4.77
CA GLN A 10 9.11 2.03 -5.93
C GLN A 10 7.85 2.81 -5.62
N SER A 11 7.34 3.53 -6.63
CA SER A 11 6.12 4.33 -6.51
C SER A 11 5.19 4.02 -7.69
N LEU A 12 3.90 3.87 -7.41
CA LEU A 12 2.84 3.70 -8.40
C LEU A 12 1.85 4.85 -8.24
N PRO A 13 1.84 5.81 -9.19
CA PRO A 13 0.82 6.83 -9.20
C PRO A 13 -0.53 6.22 -9.60
N PHE A 14 -1.62 6.75 -9.05
CA PHE A 14 -2.99 6.39 -9.42
C PHE A 14 -3.90 7.62 -9.34
N ASN A 15 -5.03 7.55 -10.05
CA ASN A 15 -6.05 8.59 -10.01
C ASN A 15 -7.34 8.03 -9.43
N ILE A 16 -8.05 8.86 -8.66
CA ILE A 16 -9.37 8.56 -8.14
C ILE A 16 -10.35 9.60 -8.68
N TYR A 17 -11.44 9.12 -9.26
CA TYR A 17 -12.53 9.94 -9.78
C TYR A 17 -13.78 9.72 -8.93
N CYS A 18 -13.85 10.37 -7.77
CA CYS A 18 -14.96 10.27 -6.83
C CYS A 18 -15.15 11.59 -6.08
N ASN A 19 -16.41 12.03 -5.92
CA ASN A 19 -16.79 13.23 -5.18
C ASN A 19 -17.47 12.92 -3.84
N ARG A 20 -17.21 11.74 -3.26
CA ARG A 20 -17.77 11.30 -1.99
C ARG A 20 -16.66 10.77 -1.10
N PRO A 21 -16.85 10.73 0.24
CA PRO A 21 -15.96 10.01 1.12
C PRO A 21 -15.73 8.58 0.63
N LEU A 22 -14.51 8.11 0.81
CA LEU A 22 -14.02 6.79 0.39
C LEU A 22 -13.52 6.04 1.62
N GLY A 23 -13.79 4.74 1.64
CA GLY A 23 -13.05 3.79 2.45
C GLY A 23 -12.03 3.09 1.56
N ILE A 24 -10.82 2.93 2.08
CA ILE A 24 -9.73 2.22 1.43
C ILE A 24 -9.31 1.08 2.34
N THR A 25 -9.33 -0.14 1.83
CA THR A 25 -8.81 -1.31 2.54
C THR A 25 -7.52 -1.75 1.87
N ILE A 26 -6.50 -2.05 2.68
CA ILE A 26 -5.20 -2.52 2.19
C ILE A 26 -4.78 -3.77 2.95
N ASN A 27 -4.34 -4.80 2.23
CA ASN A 27 -3.71 -6.00 2.78
C ASN A 27 -2.59 -6.52 1.87
N SER A 28 -1.70 -7.29 2.46
CA SER A 28 -0.62 -8.01 1.79
C SER A 28 -0.84 -9.51 2.02
N LYS A 29 -0.73 -10.29 0.95
CA LYS A 29 -0.92 -11.75 0.99
C LYS A 29 0.04 -12.45 1.95
N TYR A 30 1.28 -11.98 2.04
CA TYR A 30 2.32 -12.60 2.87
C TYR A 30 2.85 -11.71 3.99
N GLY A 31 2.36 -10.47 4.11
CA GLY A 31 2.89 -9.47 5.03
C GLY A 31 4.31 -9.02 4.68
N GLY A 32 4.72 -9.14 3.42
CA GLY A 32 6.09 -8.90 2.98
C GLY A 32 6.44 -9.68 1.71
N LEU A 33 7.63 -9.42 1.19
CA LEU A 33 8.19 -10.09 0.03
C LEU A 33 8.57 -11.54 0.37
N LYS A 34 7.82 -12.50 -0.18
CA LYS A 34 8.06 -13.93 0.01
C LYS A 34 9.11 -14.45 -0.98
N TYR A 35 10.08 -15.20 -0.46
CA TYR A 35 11.07 -15.97 -1.22
C TYR A 35 11.21 -17.36 -0.63
N GLN A 36 11.39 -18.37 -1.47
CA GLN A 36 11.60 -19.75 -1.02
C GLN A 36 13.08 -20.13 -1.16
N TYR A 37 13.74 -20.37 -0.03
CA TYR A 37 15.14 -20.80 0.03
C TYR A 37 15.25 -22.20 0.64
N GLN A 38 15.73 -23.17 -0.15
CA GLN A 38 15.96 -24.55 0.33
C GLN A 38 14.73 -25.18 1.02
N GLY A 39 13.52 -24.84 0.57
CA GLY A 39 12.27 -25.33 1.14
C GLY A 39 11.74 -24.53 2.34
N VAL A 40 12.42 -23.47 2.77
CA VAL A 40 11.99 -22.56 3.83
C VAL A 40 11.51 -21.25 3.23
N ASP A 41 10.36 -20.76 3.71
CA ASP A 41 9.83 -19.46 3.34
C ASP A 41 10.54 -18.35 4.12
N ILE A 42 11.08 -17.37 3.39
CA ILE A 42 11.69 -16.15 3.91
C ILE A 42 10.78 -14.99 3.53
N ILE A 43 10.41 -14.16 4.52
CA ILE A 43 9.59 -12.96 4.30
C ILE A 43 10.44 -11.73 4.58
N GLU A 44 10.77 -10.98 3.53
CA GLU A 44 11.47 -9.70 3.64
C GLU A 44 10.46 -8.57 3.80
N SER A 45 10.66 -7.72 4.80
CA SER A 45 9.71 -6.65 5.11
C SER A 45 9.94 -5.40 4.27
N TYR A 46 8.86 -4.65 4.07
CA TYR A 46 8.87 -3.35 3.43
C TYR A 46 7.90 -2.41 4.15
N ASN A 47 8.06 -1.11 3.93
CA ASN A 47 7.07 -0.11 4.30
C ASN A 47 6.20 0.24 3.10
N LEU A 48 4.89 0.18 3.30
CA LEU A 48 3.89 0.64 2.34
C LEU A 48 3.38 2.01 2.78
N SER A 49 3.42 2.98 1.88
CA SER A 49 2.85 4.30 2.10
C SER A 49 1.80 4.60 1.04
N LEU A 50 0.63 5.04 1.47
CA LEU A 50 -0.46 5.55 0.65
C LEU A 50 -0.57 7.06 0.88
N GLN A 51 -0.49 7.82 -0.19
CA GLN A 51 -0.65 9.28 -0.16
C GLN A 51 -1.72 9.71 -1.16
N ILE A 52 -2.64 10.57 -0.74
CA ILE A 52 -3.62 11.25 -1.60
C ILE A 52 -3.67 12.71 -1.14
N ASP A 53 -3.06 13.58 -1.92
CA ASP A 53 -2.73 14.95 -1.51
C ASP A 53 -3.98 15.81 -1.32
N GLU A 54 -4.94 15.69 -2.23
CA GLU A 54 -6.12 16.55 -2.26
C GLU A 54 -7.03 16.35 -1.03
N ILE A 55 -6.98 15.19 -0.39
CA ILE A 55 -7.72 14.88 0.84
C ILE A 55 -6.81 14.79 2.07
N ARG A 56 -5.54 15.19 1.95
CA ARG A 56 -4.52 15.15 3.01
C ARG A 56 -4.40 13.76 3.67
N LEU A 57 -4.61 12.71 2.90
CA LEU A 57 -4.47 11.34 3.36
C LEU A 57 -2.99 10.95 3.24
N TYR A 58 -2.37 10.60 4.36
CA TYR A 58 -1.08 9.96 4.39
C TYR A 58 -1.10 8.82 5.40
N GLU A 59 -0.97 7.60 4.91
CA GLU A 59 -0.90 6.41 5.74
C GLU A 59 0.36 5.62 5.41
N SER A 60 1.06 5.17 6.45
CA SER A 60 2.23 4.31 6.30
C SER A 60 2.12 3.14 7.25
N ARG A 61 2.38 1.94 6.74
CA ARG A 61 2.30 0.69 7.49
C ARG A 61 3.46 -0.22 7.15
N HIS A 62 3.93 -0.92 8.16
CA HIS A 62 4.90 -1.99 7.98
C HIS A 62 4.20 -3.20 7.35
N SER A 63 4.84 -3.90 6.42
CA SER A 63 4.22 -5.00 5.67
C SER A 63 3.66 -6.09 6.59
N SER A 64 4.31 -6.38 7.71
CA SER A 64 3.82 -7.38 8.68
C SER A 64 2.49 -7.01 9.34
N GLN A 65 2.12 -5.72 9.35
CA GLN A 65 0.84 -5.23 9.85
C GLN A 65 -0.29 -5.36 8.81
N LEU A 66 0.06 -5.70 7.56
CA LEU A 66 -0.86 -5.77 6.44
C LEU A 66 -1.33 -7.21 6.15
N VAL A 67 -0.94 -8.19 6.96
CA VAL A 67 -1.43 -9.59 6.82
C VAL A 67 -2.95 -9.65 6.98
N SER A 68 -3.51 -8.73 7.76
CA SER A 68 -4.94 -8.49 7.87
C SER A 68 -5.33 -7.18 7.18
N PRO A 69 -6.54 -7.09 6.61
CA PRO A 69 -7.07 -5.85 6.05
C PRO A 69 -7.02 -4.67 7.03
N VAL A 70 -6.41 -3.56 6.59
CA VAL A 70 -6.38 -2.28 7.30
C VAL A 70 -7.31 -1.31 6.59
N MET A 71 -8.29 -0.78 7.33
CA MET A 71 -9.23 0.21 6.82
C MET A 71 -8.71 1.63 7.05
N ILE A 72 -8.84 2.45 6.03
CA ILE A 72 -8.45 3.86 6.00
C ILE A 72 -9.64 4.65 5.47
N ASP A 73 -10.18 5.56 6.29
CA ASP A 73 -11.29 6.41 5.90
C ASP A 73 -10.79 7.79 5.46
N SER A 74 -11.26 8.25 4.30
CA SER A 74 -11.10 9.66 3.92
C SER A 74 -12.10 10.53 4.69
N SER A 75 -11.68 11.74 5.08
CA SER A 75 -12.57 12.73 5.68
C SER A 75 -12.38 14.11 5.05
N GLY A 76 -13.36 15.00 5.23
CA GLY A 76 -13.29 16.38 4.75
C GLY A 76 -13.89 16.62 3.36
N VAL A 77 -13.47 17.71 2.72
CA VAL A 77 -13.93 18.11 1.38
C VAL A 77 -13.23 17.22 0.35
N ILE A 78 -14.03 16.45 -0.40
CA ILE A 78 -13.53 15.49 -1.39
C ILE A 78 -13.69 16.09 -2.80
N PRO A 79 -12.61 16.52 -3.48
CA PRO A 79 -12.69 16.96 -4.86
C PRO A 79 -12.94 15.77 -5.78
N PHE A 80 -13.59 16.02 -6.92
CA PHE A 80 -13.96 14.96 -7.86
C PHE A 80 -12.76 14.19 -8.42
N SER A 81 -11.64 14.88 -8.68
CA SER A 81 -10.41 14.28 -9.18
C SER A 81 -9.34 14.39 -8.11
N GLN A 82 -8.72 13.26 -7.79
CA GLN A 82 -7.66 13.16 -6.81
C GLN A 82 -6.51 12.34 -7.39
N HIS A 83 -5.29 12.69 -7.03
CA HIS A 83 -4.08 11.99 -7.42
C HIS A 83 -3.47 11.38 -6.17
N GLY A 84 -3.17 10.09 -6.25
CA GLY A 84 -2.50 9.40 -5.19
C GLY A 84 -1.26 8.67 -5.66
N SER A 85 -0.47 8.25 -4.68
CA SER A 85 0.73 7.48 -4.88
C SER A 85 0.80 6.36 -3.86
N LEU A 86 1.00 5.15 -4.34
CA LEU A 86 1.37 4.01 -3.53
C LEU A 86 2.88 3.84 -3.60
N ARG A 87 3.56 3.95 -2.46
CA ARG A 87 5.00 3.80 -2.36
C ARG A 87 5.34 2.54 -1.56
N VAL A 88 6.23 1.71 -2.10
CA VAL A 88 6.82 0.57 -1.41
C VAL A 88 8.30 0.84 -1.22
N ALA A 89 8.78 0.77 0.01
CA ALA A 89 10.19 0.95 0.36
C ALA A 89 10.70 -0.27 1.12
N LEU A 90 11.72 -0.95 0.59
CA LEU A 90 12.40 -2.03 1.28
C LEU A 90 13.07 -1.48 2.55
N GLU A 91 12.97 -2.22 3.66
CA GLU A 91 13.66 -1.82 4.89
C GLU A 91 15.14 -2.16 4.85
N ASN A 92 15.47 -3.28 4.19
CA ASN A 92 16.82 -3.79 4.05
C ASN A 92 17.04 -4.26 2.62
N SER A 93 18.29 -4.26 2.18
CA SER A 93 18.66 -4.91 0.92
C SER A 93 18.36 -6.41 0.98
N LEU A 94 17.87 -6.96 -0.13
CA LEU A 94 17.54 -8.38 -0.24
C LEU A 94 18.81 -9.23 -0.13
N ARG A 95 18.83 -10.17 0.81
CA ARG A 95 20.04 -10.92 1.17
C ARG A 95 20.38 -12.05 0.20
N PHE A 96 19.38 -12.64 -0.45
CA PHE A 96 19.56 -13.79 -1.32
C PHE A 96 19.25 -13.41 -2.77
N ALA A 97 19.97 -14.00 -3.72
CA ALA A 97 19.63 -13.86 -5.12
C ALA A 97 18.40 -14.73 -5.45
N GLY A 98 17.41 -14.15 -6.13
CA GLY A 98 16.21 -14.88 -6.50
C GLY A 98 15.00 -13.97 -6.75
N TYR A 99 13.84 -14.61 -6.82
CA TYR A 99 12.57 -13.93 -7.06
C TYR A 99 11.79 -13.81 -5.74
N TYR A 100 11.66 -12.58 -5.31
CA TYR A 100 10.84 -12.18 -4.17
C TYR A 100 9.50 -11.68 -4.69
N GLN A 101 8.40 -12.12 -4.10
CA GLN A 101 7.07 -11.72 -4.54
C GLN A 101 6.13 -11.49 -3.38
N ASP A 102 5.30 -10.47 -3.52
CA ASP A 102 4.12 -10.26 -2.69
C ASP A 102 2.95 -9.81 -3.57
N VAL A 103 1.73 -9.93 -3.05
CA VAL A 103 0.52 -9.38 -3.65
C VAL A 103 -0.12 -8.44 -2.64
N ILE A 104 -0.14 -7.16 -2.98
CA ILE A 104 -0.85 -6.12 -2.23
C ILE A 104 -2.21 -5.95 -2.88
N GLU A 105 -3.26 -6.13 -2.10
CA GLU A 105 -4.63 -5.91 -2.49
C GLU A 105 -5.10 -4.57 -1.90
N ILE A 106 -5.72 -3.76 -2.76
CA ILE A 106 -6.23 -2.45 -2.40
C ILE A 106 -7.66 -2.38 -2.92
N GLU A 107 -8.60 -2.25 -2.00
CA GLU A 107 -10.00 -2.06 -2.31
C GLU A 107 -10.38 -0.62 -2.00
N VAL A 108 -11.02 0.04 -2.97
CA VAL A 108 -11.51 1.42 -2.82
C VAL A 108 -13.01 1.40 -3.03
N TYR A 109 -13.75 1.89 -2.06
CA TYR A 109 -15.21 1.93 -2.11
C TYR A 109 -15.75 3.25 -1.57
N PRO A 110 -16.90 3.72 -2.06
CA PRO A 110 -17.56 4.88 -1.48
C PRO A 110 -17.97 4.56 -0.04
N SER A 111 -17.58 5.42 0.90
CA SER A 111 -18.00 5.30 2.29
C SER A 111 -19.40 5.89 2.48
N ILE A 112 -20.27 5.13 3.14
CA ILE A 112 -21.62 5.53 3.53
C ILE A 112 -21.59 6.23 4.90
N HIS A 113 -20.45 6.22 5.59
CA HIS A 113 -20.28 6.94 6.85
C HIS A 113 -20.26 8.44 6.56
N SER A 114 -21.43 9.03 6.80
CA SER A 114 -21.78 10.42 6.59
C SER A 114 -20.71 11.35 7.12
N VAL A 115 -20.27 12.27 6.26
CA VAL A 115 -19.71 13.57 6.65
C VAL A 115 -20.60 14.11 7.77
N THR A 116 -20.17 14.00 9.02
CA THR A 116 -20.85 14.67 10.11
C THR A 116 -20.58 16.15 9.88
N LYS A 117 -21.64 16.90 9.60
CA LYS A 117 -21.61 18.35 9.37
C LYS A 117 -21.02 19.09 10.57
#